data_AF-A0A182S7R9-F1
#
_entry.id   AF-A0A182S7R9-F1
#
_cell.length_a   1.000
_cell.length_b   1.000
_cell.length_c   1.000
_cell.angle_alpha   90.00
_cell.angle_beta   90.00
_cell.angle_gamma   90.00
#
_symmetry.space_group_name_H-M   'P 1'
#
loop_
_entity.id
_entity.type
_entity.pdbx_description
1 polymer ?
#
loop_
_entity_poly.entity_id
_entity_poly.type
_entity_poly.pdbx_seq_one_letter_code
_entity_poly.pdbx_strand_id
1 'polypeptide(L)'
;ACPTHALSLVDSQTLVEQQRQKRQRTAARDLQSQLFGSAANQKAAVKNQPKPIRNLLQQPRAPRLEANKIPLELRKTTFAEIYQPFNEQQIHQQAERCLNCGKQSICSWTCPLHNQIPQWIKLADQGRIWEAAELSHQTSSLPEVCGRVCPQDRLCEQSCTLNGHGGAVTIGNIERYITETAFAMGWRPDMSAVKSSGKRVAIIGAGPAGLGCADILVRNGIKPVVFDRYPEIGGLLTFGIPAFKLEKDVMARRREIFSDMGVEFRLNTEIGKDISMEALLNEYDALFLGVGTYKSMSSGLENEDAPQVYAALPFLIGNTQHLMGYPENPQNPYITMAGKRVIVLGGGDTAMDCVRTSLRHGATQAICAYRRDEKSMPG
;
A
#
# COMPACT_ATOMS: atom_id res chain seq x y z
N ALA A 1 -36.23 -9.17 -4.91
CA ALA A 1 -35.68 -10.51 -4.59
C ALA A 1 -34.67 -10.88 -5.68
N CYS A 2 -33.44 -11.25 -5.31
CA CYS A 2 -32.40 -11.60 -6.27
C CYS A 2 -32.77 -12.93 -6.98
N PRO A 3 -32.84 -12.97 -8.32
CA PRO A 3 -33.37 -14.11 -9.08
C PRO A 3 -32.47 -15.36 -9.10
N THR A 4 -31.25 -15.29 -8.56
CA THR A 4 -30.31 -16.42 -8.51
C THR A 4 -30.31 -17.19 -7.18
N HIS A 5 -31.10 -16.77 -6.18
CA HIS A 5 -31.02 -17.29 -4.80
C HIS A 5 -29.60 -17.31 -4.19
N ALA A 6 -28.63 -16.58 -4.77
CA ALA A 6 -27.23 -16.59 -4.36
C ALA A 6 -26.93 -15.71 -3.13
N LEU A 7 -27.93 -15.02 -2.61
CA LEU A 7 -27.83 -14.13 -1.47
C LEU A 7 -28.81 -14.59 -0.38
N SER A 8 -28.26 -15.13 0.70
CA SER A 8 -29.01 -15.34 1.94
C SER A 8 -28.92 -14.09 2.81
N LEU A 9 -30.06 -13.65 3.32
CA LEU A 9 -30.14 -12.55 4.27
C LEU A 9 -29.64 -13.07 5.61
N VAL A 10 -28.43 -12.66 6.00
CA VAL A 10 -27.79 -13.10 7.23
C VAL A 10 -28.25 -12.16 8.35
N ASP A 11 -28.94 -12.70 9.34
CA ASP A 11 -29.31 -11.94 10.53
C ASP A 11 -28.08 -11.66 11.43
N SER A 12 -28.22 -10.71 12.35
CA SER A 12 -27.14 -10.31 13.26
C SER A 12 -26.66 -11.46 14.15
N GLN A 13 -27.51 -12.45 14.45
CA GLN A 13 -27.14 -13.61 15.26
C GLN A 13 -26.24 -14.57 14.49
N THR A 14 -26.57 -14.83 13.22
CA THR A 14 -25.81 -15.70 12.33
C THR A 14 -24.41 -15.13 12.06
N LEU A 15 -24.26 -13.81 11.94
CA LEU A 15 -22.97 -13.13 11.85
C LEU A 15 -22.10 -13.35 13.10
N VAL A 16 -22.70 -13.21 14.29
CA VAL A 16 -22.00 -13.42 15.57
C VAL A 16 -21.57 -14.88 15.72
N GLU A 17 -22.42 -15.82 15.30
CA GLU A 17 -22.15 -17.26 15.37
C GLU A 17 -21.07 -17.70 14.39
N GLN A 18 -21.07 -17.18 13.16
CA GLN A 18 -19.99 -17.37 12.19
C GLN A 18 -18.66 -16.78 12.68
N GLN A 19 -18.69 -15.60 13.32
CA GLN A 19 -17.51 -15.01 13.94
C GLN A 19 -17.00 -15.88 15.11
N ARG A 20 -17.89 -16.48 15.90
CA ARG A 20 -17.53 -17.40 16.98
C ARG A 20 -16.90 -18.69 16.43
N GLN A 21 -17.48 -19.27 15.38
CA GLN A 21 -16.92 -20.45 14.73
C GLN A 21 -15.55 -20.17 14.08
N LYS A 22 -15.36 -19.01 13.42
CA LYS A 22 -14.04 -18.59 12.92
C LYS A 22 -13.03 -18.47 14.06
N ARG A 23 -13.38 -17.82 15.18
CA ARG A 23 -12.53 -17.72 16.37
C ARG A 23 -12.13 -19.11 16.92
N GLN A 24 -13.08 -20.03 17.00
CA GLN A 24 -12.83 -21.41 17.45
C GLN A 24 -11.93 -22.20 16.48
N ARG A 25 -12.14 -22.07 15.17
CA ARG A 25 -11.29 -22.72 14.15
C ARG A 25 -9.86 -22.18 14.15
N THR A 26 -9.68 -20.87 14.31
CA THR A 26 -8.35 -20.26 14.44
C THR A 26 -7.65 -20.74 15.70
N ALA A 27 -8.35 -20.77 16.85
CA ALA A 27 -7.80 -21.29 18.10
C ALA A 27 -7.40 -22.78 18.01
N ALA A 28 -8.18 -23.59 17.29
CA ALA A 28 -7.86 -25.00 17.07
C ALA A 28 -6.64 -25.22 16.15
N ARG A 29 -6.40 -24.31 15.19
CA ARG A 29 -5.21 -24.35 14.32
C ARG A 29 -3.94 -23.93 15.05
N ASP A 30 -4.02 -22.96 15.98
CA ASP A 30 -2.88 -22.52 16.79
C ASP A 30 -2.35 -23.65 17.71
N LEU A 31 -3.23 -24.54 18.20
CA LEU A 31 -2.83 -25.67 19.06
C LEU A 31 -1.98 -26.72 18.31
N GLN A 32 -2.16 -26.86 16.99
CA GLN A 32 -1.40 -27.83 16.19
C GLN A 32 0.06 -27.39 15.96
N SER A 33 0.37 -26.09 16.10
CA SER A 33 1.75 -25.59 15.99
C SER A 33 2.61 -25.85 17.23
N GLN A 34 2.01 -26.26 18.35
CA GLN A 34 2.70 -26.48 19.63
C GLN A 34 3.03 -27.96 19.93
N LEU A 35 2.59 -28.91 19.10
CA LEU A 35 2.68 -30.34 19.41
C LEU A 35 4.00 -31.03 18.97
N PHE A 36 4.94 -30.31 18.35
CA PHE A 36 6.24 -30.87 17.91
C PHE A 36 7.47 -30.17 18.49
N GLY A 37 7.38 -29.68 19.73
CA GLY A 37 8.54 -29.29 20.53
C GLY A 37 8.79 -30.33 21.62
N SER A 38 9.89 -31.07 21.52
CA SER A 38 10.30 -32.11 22.47
C SER A 38 10.23 -31.64 23.93
N ALA A 39 9.46 -32.36 24.75
CA ALA A 39 9.36 -32.16 26.18
C ALA A 39 10.69 -32.54 26.87
N ALA A 40 11.54 -31.55 27.14
CA ALA A 40 12.58 -31.66 28.16
C ALA A 40 12.05 -31.01 29.45
N ASN A 41 11.63 -31.87 30.38
CA ASN A 41 11.21 -31.55 31.73
C ASN A 41 12.36 -30.85 32.48
N GLN A 42 12.25 -29.56 32.75
CA GLN A 42 12.98 -28.91 33.84
C GLN A 42 11.97 -28.22 34.76
N LYS A 43 11.64 -28.91 35.86
CA LYS A 43 10.98 -28.31 37.02
C LYS A 43 11.97 -27.39 37.72
N ALA A 44 12.12 -26.17 37.23
CA ALA A 44 12.74 -25.09 38.00
C ALA A 44 11.67 -24.48 38.91
N ALA A 45 11.90 -24.51 40.22
CA ALA A 45 11.05 -23.87 41.21
C ALA A 45 11.01 -22.35 40.95
N VAL A 46 9.89 -21.87 40.39
CA VAL A 46 9.65 -20.43 40.20
C VAL A 46 9.35 -19.84 41.58
N LYS A 47 10.34 -19.13 42.15
CA LYS A 47 10.11 -18.25 43.29
C LYS A 47 9.13 -17.16 42.84
N ASN A 48 7.88 -17.26 43.31
CA ASN A 48 6.85 -16.22 43.16
C ASN A 48 7.22 -14.99 43.99
N GLN A 49 8.12 -14.15 43.46
CA GLN A 49 8.18 -12.75 43.86
C GLN A 49 7.26 -11.96 42.91
N PRO A 50 6.28 -11.20 43.43
CA PRO A 50 5.46 -10.35 42.58
C PRO A 50 6.36 -9.31 41.93
N LYS A 51 6.61 -9.46 40.62
CA LYS A 51 7.30 -8.42 39.85
C LYS A 51 6.48 -7.14 39.96
N PRO A 52 7.11 -5.97 40.21
CA PRO A 52 6.36 -4.72 40.29
C PRO A 52 5.62 -4.49 38.98
N ILE A 53 4.32 -4.21 39.07
CA ILE A 53 3.49 -3.87 37.92
C ILE A 53 4.00 -2.53 37.39
N ARG A 54 4.70 -2.57 36.24
CA ARG A 54 5.22 -1.37 35.58
C ARG A 54 4.19 -0.87 34.57
N ASN A 55 3.75 0.37 34.71
CA ASN A 55 2.94 1.03 33.69
C ASN A 55 3.83 1.42 32.51
N LEU A 56 3.78 0.64 31.43
CA LEU A 56 4.61 0.86 30.23
C LEU A 56 4.28 2.16 29.47
N LEU A 57 3.09 2.74 29.70
CA LEU A 57 2.66 4.00 29.08
C LEU A 57 3.28 5.23 29.74
N GLN A 58 3.70 5.10 31.01
CA GLN A 58 4.32 6.18 31.78
C GLN A 58 5.85 6.10 31.75
N GLN A 59 6.42 5.09 31.07
CA GLN A 59 7.86 4.99 30.92
C GLN A 59 8.38 6.04 29.94
N PRO A 60 9.48 6.73 30.25
CA PRO A 60 10.10 7.66 29.34
C PRO A 60 10.56 6.91 28.07
N ARG A 61 10.25 7.48 26.91
CA ARG A 61 10.61 6.94 25.59
C ARG A 61 11.23 8.05 24.75
N ALA A 62 12.10 7.69 23.82
CA ALA A 62 12.62 8.61 22.83
C ALA A 62 11.47 9.31 22.09
N PRO A 63 11.61 10.59 21.67
CA PRO A 63 10.56 11.31 20.95
C PRO A 63 10.23 10.68 19.60
N ARG A 64 9.05 11.00 19.07
CA ARG A 64 8.61 10.47 17.78
C ARG A 64 9.44 11.16 16.72
N LEU A 65 10.10 10.39 15.87
CA LEU A 65 10.86 10.92 14.75
C LEU A 65 10.06 10.75 13.48
N GLU A 66 10.00 11.83 12.69
CA GLU A 66 9.50 11.79 11.32
C GLU A 66 10.66 11.62 10.34
N ALA A 67 10.38 11.09 9.16
CA ALA A 67 11.38 11.00 8.09
C ALA A 67 11.90 12.40 7.70
N ASN A 68 13.22 12.50 7.53
CA ASN A 68 13.88 13.73 7.09
C ASN A 68 13.33 14.15 5.72
N LYS A 69 12.98 15.42 5.59
CA LYS A 69 12.42 15.97 4.36
C LYS A 69 13.51 16.72 3.59
N ILE A 70 13.52 16.60 2.27
CA ILE A 70 14.28 17.51 1.40
C ILE A 70 13.90 18.97 1.76
N PRO A 71 14.87 19.90 1.86
CA PRO A 71 14.60 21.30 2.14
C PRO A 71 13.51 21.91 1.27
N LEU A 72 12.72 22.83 1.84
CA LEU A 72 11.54 23.39 1.18
C LEU A 72 11.86 23.99 -0.19
N GLU A 73 12.96 24.74 -0.30
CA GLU A 73 13.35 25.44 -1.53
C GLU A 73 13.72 24.47 -2.66
N LEU A 74 14.32 23.32 -2.33
CA LEU A 74 14.64 22.28 -3.33
C LEU A 74 13.39 21.49 -3.72
N ARG A 75 12.56 21.06 -2.75
CA ARG A 75 11.40 20.21 -3.05
C ARG A 75 10.27 20.95 -3.79
N LYS A 76 10.29 22.29 -3.83
CA LYS A 76 9.33 23.09 -4.60
C LYS A 76 9.57 22.98 -6.11
N THR A 77 10.80 22.72 -6.53
CA THR A 77 11.20 22.72 -7.94
C THR A 77 11.45 21.32 -8.48
N THR A 78 11.70 20.34 -7.61
CA THR A 78 11.98 18.95 -8.01
C THR A 78 10.78 18.02 -7.83
N PHE A 79 10.71 16.99 -8.67
CA PHE A 79 9.77 15.88 -8.53
C PHE A 79 10.32 14.68 -7.76
N ALA A 80 11.55 14.78 -7.21
CA ALA A 80 12.14 13.76 -6.35
C ALA A 80 11.33 13.52 -5.06
N GLU A 81 11.35 12.28 -4.57
CA GLU A 81 10.71 11.86 -3.33
C GLU A 81 11.18 12.69 -2.14
N ILE A 82 10.21 13.25 -1.40
CA ILE A 82 10.50 14.25 -0.38
C ILE A 82 11.12 13.65 0.88
N TYR A 83 10.69 12.45 1.24
CA TYR A 83 11.04 11.79 2.49
C TYR A 83 12.25 10.90 2.27
N GLN A 84 13.29 11.10 3.07
CA GLN A 84 14.45 10.21 3.10
C GLN A 84 14.14 8.98 3.97
N PRO A 85 14.65 7.79 3.61
CA PRO A 85 14.51 6.60 4.44
C PRO A 85 15.21 6.82 5.79
N PHE A 86 14.74 6.12 6.82
CA PHE A 86 15.43 6.10 8.10
C PHE A 86 16.79 5.40 7.99
N ASN A 87 17.72 5.83 8.83
CA ASN A 87 18.94 5.09 9.10
C ASN A 87 18.73 4.07 10.24
N GLU A 88 19.69 3.16 10.42
CA GLU A 88 19.64 2.12 11.45
C GLU A 88 19.45 2.68 12.87
N GLN A 89 20.11 3.78 13.21
CA GLN A 89 19.96 4.42 14.52
C GLN A 89 18.54 4.95 14.76
N GLN A 90 17.92 5.56 13.75
CA GLN A 90 16.54 6.03 13.82
C GLN A 90 15.57 4.84 13.95
N ILE A 91 15.85 3.74 13.26
CA ILE A 91 15.05 2.52 13.35
C ILE A 91 15.09 1.94 14.75
N HIS A 92 16.27 1.80 15.34
CA HIS A 92 16.42 1.34 16.71
C HIS A 92 15.62 2.23 17.68
N GLN A 93 15.82 3.55 17.61
CA GLN A 93 15.11 4.50 18.47
C GLN A 93 13.57 4.45 18.32
N GLN A 94 13.06 4.29 17.10
CA GLN A 94 11.62 4.23 16.87
C GLN A 94 11.03 2.84 17.15
N ALA A 95 11.78 1.77 16.95
CA ALA A 95 11.36 0.41 17.25
C ALA A 95 11.29 0.16 18.76
N GLU A 96 12.24 0.68 19.55
CA GLU A 96 12.21 0.62 21.02
C GLU A 96 10.97 1.29 21.64
N ARG A 97 10.36 2.24 20.92
CA ARG A 97 9.08 2.82 21.35
C ARG A 97 7.98 1.76 21.38
N CYS A 98 7.99 0.76 20.51
CA CYS A 98 6.93 -0.24 20.42
C CYS A 98 6.74 -1.01 21.75
N LEU A 99 5.50 -1.06 22.24
CA LEU A 99 5.15 -1.76 23.48
C LEU A 99 5.09 -3.28 23.32
N ASN A 100 5.12 -3.78 22.08
CA ASN A 100 4.83 -5.18 21.76
C ASN A 100 3.54 -5.66 22.45
N CYS A 101 2.41 -4.99 22.14
CA CYS A 101 1.08 -5.14 22.78
C CYS A 101 0.44 -6.55 22.70
N GLY A 102 1.22 -7.60 22.42
CA GLY A 102 0.78 -8.96 22.20
C GLY A 102 0.58 -9.30 20.72
N LYS A 103 0.16 -10.54 20.47
CA LYS A 103 -0.01 -11.07 19.11
C LYS A 103 -1.17 -10.39 18.36
N GLN A 104 -2.24 -10.00 19.06
CA GLN A 104 -3.38 -9.25 18.51
C GLN A 104 -3.28 -7.77 18.88
N SER A 105 -2.24 -7.10 18.36
CA SER A 105 -2.06 -5.68 18.59
C SER A 105 -3.11 -4.85 17.83
N ILE A 106 -3.51 -3.72 18.41
CA ILE A 106 -4.51 -2.84 17.79
C ILE A 106 -4.03 -2.25 16.46
N CYS A 107 -2.72 -1.97 16.32
CA CYS A 107 -2.18 -1.50 15.04
C CYS A 107 -2.28 -2.58 13.95
N SER A 108 -2.05 -3.85 14.29
CA SER A 108 -2.30 -4.98 13.37
C SER A 108 -3.79 -5.10 13.03
N TRP A 109 -4.69 -4.94 13.99
CA TRP A 109 -6.13 -5.05 13.75
C TRP A 109 -6.66 -3.94 12.83
N THR A 110 -6.23 -2.69 13.05
CA THR A 110 -6.65 -1.54 12.23
C THR A 110 -6.00 -1.54 10.84
N CYS A 111 -4.86 -2.21 10.66
CA CYS A 111 -4.30 -2.42 9.33
C CYS A 111 -5.25 -3.31 8.50
N PRO A 112 -5.72 -2.87 7.32
CA PRO A 112 -6.61 -3.68 6.48
C PRO A 112 -6.02 -5.02 6.04
N LEU A 113 -4.69 -5.13 5.99
CA LEU A 113 -3.96 -6.35 5.65
C LEU A 113 -3.68 -7.23 6.87
N HIS A 114 -4.00 -6.76 8.07
CA HIS A 114 -3.68 -7.42 9.33
C HIS A 114 -2.19 -7.76 9.50
N ASN A 115 -1.33 -6.85 9.04
CA ASN A 115 0.13 -6.99 9.12
C ASN A 115 0.59 -7.30 10.55
N GLN A 116 1.62 -8.15 10.67
CA GLN A 116 2.25 -8.53 11.95
C GLN A 116 3.22 -7.45 12.45
N ILE A 117 2.68 -6.24 12.65
CA ILE A 117 3.43 -5.00 12.89
C ILE A 117 4.43 -5.10 14.05
N PRO A 118 4.05 -5.48 15.27
CA PRO A 118 5.01 -5.60 16.37
C PRO A 118 6.15 -6.58 16.09
N GLN A 119 5.86 -7.67 15.37
CA GLN A 119 6.81 -8.73 15.09
C GLN A 119 7.87 -8.28 14.10
N TRP A 120 7.50 -7.67 12.97
CA TRP A 120 8.50 -7.19 12.01
C TRP A 120 9.22 -5.93 12.51
N ILE A 121 8.60 -5.09 13.35
CA ILE A 121 9.30 -3.99 14.05
C ILE A 121 10.40 -4.56 14.94
N LYS A 122 10.10 -5.60 15.71
CA LYS A 122 11.09 -6.26 16.57
C LYS A 122 12.23 -6.91 15.77
N LEU A 123 11.92 -7.51 14.62
CA LEU A 123 12.96 -8.07 13.74
C LEU A 123 13.84 -6.97 13.15
N ALA A 124 13.26 -5.84 12.75
CA ALA A 124 14.01 -4.68 12.25
C ALA A 124 14.94 -4.09 13.32
N ASP A 125 14.46 -3.99 14.57
CA ASP A 125 15.27 -3.56 15.73
C ASP A 125 16.48 -4.46 15.99
N GLN A 126 16.35 -5.76 15.71
CA GLN A 126 17.41 -6.75 15.85
C GLN A 126 18.36 -6.82 14.65
N GLY A 127 18.17 -5.96 13.63
CA GLY A 127 18.92 -6.01 12.37
C GLY A 127 18.57 -7.21 11.48
N ARG A 128 17.51 -7.97 11.80
CA ARG A 128 17.08 -9.18 11.06
C ARG A 128 16.16 -8.80 9.89
N ILE A 129 16.70 -8.00 8.97
CA ILE A 129 15.96 -7.33 7.90
C ILE A 129 15.30 -8.32 6.93
N TRP A 130 15.99 -9.40 6.56
CA TRP A 130 15.44 -10.42 5.65
C TRP A 130 14.18 -11.08 6.23
N GLU A 131 14.23 -11.44 7.51
CA GLU A 131 13.08 -12.04 8.18
C GLU A 131 11.93 -11.04 8.38
N ALA A 132 12.27 -9.78 8.67
CA ALA A 132 11.28 -8.71 8.75
C ALA A 132 10.58 -8.49 7.39
N ALA A 133 11.34 -8.51 6.30
CA ALA A 133 10.81 -8.37 4.94
C ALA A 133 9.94 -9.55 4.53
N GLU A 134 10.36 -10.78 4.84
CA GLU A 134 9.56 -11.98 4.60
C GLU A 134 8.23 -11.90 5.36
N LEU A 135 8.27 -11.52 6.63
CA LEU A 135 7.08 -11.39 7.46
C LEU A 135 6.12 -10.28 6.98
N SER A 136 6.67 -9.17 6.48
CA SER A 136 5.88 -8.08 5.90
C SER A 136 5.20 -8.51 4.59
N HIS A 137 5.89 -9.29 3.75
CA HIS A 137 5.38 -9.76 2.47
C HIS A 137 4.36 -10.91 2.58
N GLN A 138 4.25 -11.57 3.75
CA GLN A 138 3.22 -12.61 3.96
C GLN A 138 1.79 -12.08 3.88
N THR A 139 1.57 -10.83 4.29
CA THR A 139 0.23 -10.20 4.31
C THR A 139 0.09 -9.06 3.31
N SER A 140 1.20 -8.48 2.85
CA SER A 140 1.22 -7.38 1.88
C SER A 140 1.98 -7.74 0.62
N SER A 141 1.34 -7.57 -0.55
CA SER A 141 2.00 -7.75 -1.84
C SER A 141 2.89 -6.56 -2.23
N LEU A 142 2.69 -5.38 -1.63
CA LEU A 142 3.35 -4.11 -1.99
C LEU A 142 3.75 -3.29 -0.73
N PRO A 143 4.48 -3.87 0.24
CA PRO A 143 4.78 -3.18 1.50
C PRO A 143 5.62 -1.90 1.32
N GLU A 144 6.49 -1.84 0.32
CA GLU A 144 7.28 -0.65 -0.04
C GLU A 144 6.42 0.50 -0.56
N VAL A 145 5.24 0.20 -1.13
CA VAL A 145 4.25 1.20 -1.53
C VAL A 145 3.43 1.60 -0.31
N CYS A 146 2.92 0.62 0.45
CA CYS A 146 2.12 0.87 1.66
C CYS A 146 2.85 1.76 2.68
N GLY A 147 4.15 1.52 2.91
CA GLY A 147 4.96 2.34 3.80
C GLY A 147 5.09 3.81 3.38
N ARG A 148 4.83 4.13 2.10
CA ARG A 148 4.90 5.50 1.54
C ARG A 148 3.55 6.20 1.45
N VAL A 149 2.52 5.47 1.04
CA VAL A 149 1.25 6.09 0.61
C VAL A 149 0.05 5.76 1.47
N CYS A 150 0.15 4.78 2.39
CA CYS A 150 -0.96 4.53 3.32
C CYS A 150 -1.20 5.76 4.20
N PRO A 151 -2.46 6.13 4.52
CA PRO A 151 -2.76 7.16 5.50
C PRO A 151 -2.62 6.58 6.92
N GLN A 152 -1.37 6.43 7.40
CA GLN A 152 -1.13 5.77 8.69
C GLN A 152 -1.77 6.53 9.86
N ASP A 153 -1.91 7.84 9.74
CA ASP A 153 -2.63 8.78 10.61
C ASP A 153 -4.14 8.51 10.74
N ARG A 154 -4.68 7.60 9.92
CA ARG A 154 -6.06 7.11 9.99
C ARG A 154 -6.16 5.60 10.19
N LEU A 155 -5.02 4.91 10.17
CA LEU A 155 -4.94 3.46 10.20
C LEU A 155 -4.11 2.99 11.42
N CYS A 156 -3.00 2.31 11.16
CA CYS A 156 -2.20 1.60 12.15
C CYS A 156 -1.56 2.54 13.18
N GLU A 157 -1.09 3.73 12.77
CA GLU A 157 -0.47 4.69 13.69
C GLU A 157 -1.52 5.42 14.51
N GLN A 158 -2.67 5.78 13.92
CA GLN A 158 -3.76 6.41 14.67
C GLN A 158 -4.24 5.58 15.85
N SER A 159 -4.35 4.27 15.62
CA SER A 159 -4.82 3.33 16.63
C SER A 159 -3.71 2.86 17.58
N CYS A 160 -2.46 3.26 17.36
CA CYS A 160 -1.34 2.86 18.21
C CYS A 160 -1.61 3.26 19.67
N THR A 161 -1.38 2.35 20.61
CA THR A 161 -1.60 2.60 22.04
C THR A 161 -0.78 3.78 22.58
N LEU A 162 0.35 4.10 21.92
CA LEU A 162 1.20 5.25 22.28
C LEU A 162 0.76 6.58 21.66
N ASN A 163 -0.21 6.59 20.74
CA ASN A 163 -0.54 7.80 19.99
C ASN A 163 -0.88 8.98 20.92
N GLY A 164 -1.72 8.75 21.94
CA GLY A 164 -2.04 9.74 22.98
C GLY A 164 -0.97 9.95 24.06
N HIS A 165 0.16 9.24 24.00
CA HIS A 165 1.20 9.19 25.03
C HIS A 165 2.59 9.48 24.42
N GLY A 166 2.74 10.64 23.79
CA GLY A 166 4.01 11.05 23.15
C GLY A 166 4.17 10.62 21.70
N GLY A 167 3.07 10.24 21.04
CA GLY A 167 2.98 9.93 19.60
C GLY A 167 3.02 8.43 19.28
N ALA A 168 2.45 8.05 18.15
CA ALA A 168 2.50 6.66 17.70
C ALA A 168 3.92 6.26 17.25
N VAL A 169 4.20 4.95 17.21
CA VAL A 169 5.37 4.42 16.51
C VAL A 169 5.24 4.75 15.02
N THR A 170 6.32 5.15 14.35
CA THR A 170 6.32 5.48 12.91
C THR A 170 6.36 4.22 12.04
N ILE A 171 5.28 3.46 12.11
CA ILE A 171 5.09 2.16 11.44
C ILE A 171 5.38 2.27 9.93
N GLY A 172 4.85 3.29 9.25
CA GLY A 172 5.05 3.45 7.80
C GLY A 172 6.52 3.61 7.41
N ASN A 173 7.26 4.43 8.17
CA ASN A 173 8.69 4.65 7.92
C ASN A 173 9.53 3.40 8.20
N ILE A 174 9.18 2.62 9.23
CA ILE A 174 9.85 1.35 9.51
C ILE A 174 9.55 0.31 8.41
N GLU A 175 8.31 0.22 7.92
CA GLU A 175 7.94 -0.66 6.80
C GLU A 175 8.72 -0.32 5.52
N ARG A 176 8.83 0.97 5.21
CA ARG A 176 9.66 1.45 4.09
C ARG A 176 11.14 1.10 4.29
N TYR A 177 11.69 1.28 5.49
CA TYR A 177 13.08 0.94 5.77
C TYR A 177 13.36 -0.56 5.58
N ILE A 178 12.50 -1.42 6.13
CA ILE A 178 12.65 -2.87 6.02
C ILE A 178 12.70 -3.28 4.55
N THR A 179 11.75 -2.79 3.75
CA THR A 179 11.62 -3.16 2.35
C THR A 179 12.77 -2.65 1.50
N GLU A 180 13.14 -1.36 1.60
CA GLU A 180 14.26 -0.81 0.85
C GLU A 180 15.60 -1.46 1.23
N THR A 181 15.84 -1.68 2.52
CA THR A 181 17.08 -2.31 3.00
C THR A 181 17.15 -3.77 2.54
N ALA A 182 16.04 -4.52 2.62
CA ALA A 182 15.99 -5.88 2.11
C ALA A 182 16.29 -5.94 0.61
N PHE A 183 15.69 -5.06 -0.19
CA PHE A 183 15.97 -4.99 -1.63
C PHE A 183 17.42 -4.63 -1.93
N ALA A 184 18.01 -3.69 -1.18
CA ALA A 184 19.43 -3.33 -1.32
C ALA A 184 20.37 -4.49 -0.94
N MET A 185 19.96 -5.35 -0.02
CA MET A 185 20.67 -6.58 0.34
C MET A 185 20.44 -7.74 -0.66
N GLY A 186 19.67 -7.52 -1.73
CA GLY A 186 19.38 -8.55 -2.73
C GLY A 186 18.23 -9.49 -2.39
N TRP A 187 17.39 -9.15 -1.40
CA TRP A 187 16.22 -9.97 -1.04
C TRP A 187 15.26 -10.10 -2.23
N ARG A 188 14.75 -11.32 -2.43
CA ARG A 188 13.71 -11.69 -3.39
C ARG A 188 12.80 -12.75 -2.76
N PRO A 189 11.49 -12.78 -3.11
CA PRO A 189 10.60 -13.85 -2.68
C PRO A 189 11.10 -15.23 -3.14
N ASP A 190 11.13 -16.20 -2.23
CA ASP A 190 11.49 -17.57 -2.57
C ASP A 190 10.30 -18.32 -3.21
N MET A 191 10.51 -18.79 -4.44
CA MET A 191 9.53 -19.55 -5.22
C MET A 191 9.89 -21.04 -5.34
N SER A 192 10.97 -21.50 -4.70
CA SER A 192 11.51 -22.86 -4.84
C SER A 192 10.53 -23.97 -4.42
N ALA A 193 9.66 -23.70 -3.46
CA ALA A 193 8.66 -24.65 -2.96
C ALA A 193 7.35 -24.66 -3.77
N VAL A 194 7.18 -23.74 -4.72
CA VAL A 194 5.93 -23.57 -5.47
C VAL A 194 5.84 -24.60 -6.60
N LYS A 195 4.78 -25.41 -6.58
CA LYS A 195 4.50 -26.40 -7.64
C LYS A 195 3.49 -25.85 -8.62
N SER A 196 3.79 -25.94 -9.92
CA SER A 196 2.84 -25.52 -10.95
C SER A 196 1.58 -26.38 -10.92
N SER A 197 0.43 -25.72 -10.97
CA SER A 197 -0.89 -26.32 -11.12
C SER A 197 -1.27 -26.58 -12.58
N GLY A 198 -0.49 -26.05 -13.54
CA GLY A 198 -0.82 -26.02 -14.97
C GLY A 198 -1.97 -25.07 -15.35
N LYS A 199 -2.59 -24.40 -14.37
CA LYS A 199 -3.70 -23.47 -14.56
C LYS A 199 -3.23 -22.06 -14.89
N ARG A 200 -4.01 -21.34 -15.69
CA ARG A 200 -3.72 -19.96 -16.12
C ARG A 200 -4.90 -19.04 -15.84
N VAL A 201 -4.62 -17.86 -15.29
CA VAL A 201 -5.64 -16.85 -14.97
C VAL A 201 -5.29 -15.53 -15.62
N ALA A 202 -6.25 -14.95 -16.34
CA ALA A 202 -6.11 -13.61 -16.92
C ALA A 202 -6.53 -12.55 -15.88
N ILE A 203 -5.67 -11.57 -15.65
CA ILE A 203 -5.90 -10.45 -14.74
C ILE A 203 -5.98 -9.19 -15.59
N ILE A 204 -7.11 -8.50 -15.56
CA ILE A 204 -7.34 -7.30 -16.36
C ILE A 204 -7.12 -6.08 -15.48
N GLY A 205 -6.01 -5.38 -15.72
CA GLY A 205 -5.52 -4.22 -14.96
C GLY A 205 -4.32 -4.56 -14.08
N ALA A 206 -3.20 -3.87 -14.28
CA ALA A 206 -1.97 -3.97 -13.50
C ALA A 206 -1.92 -2.98 -12.32
N GLY A 207 -3.08 -2.57 -11.80
CA GLY A 207 -3.16 -1.77 -10.56
C GLY A 207 -2.89 -2.60 -9.30
N PRO A 208 -2.95 -2.00 -8.10
CA PRO A 208 -2.70 -2.69 -6.83
C PRO A 208 -3.52 -3.98 -6.65
N ALA A 209 -4.79 -3.95 -7.05
CA ALA A 209 -5.67 -5.11 -6.94
C ALA A 209 -5.24 -6.28 -7.86
N GLY A 210 -4.92 -5.98 -9.12
CA GLY A 210 -4.45 -6.98 -10.07
C GLY A 210 -3.06 -7.53 -9.70
N LEU A 211 -2.16 -6.67 -9.24
CA LEU A 211 -0.84 -7.05 -8.74
C LEU A 211 -0.93 -7.93 -7.49
N GLY A 212 -1.80 -7.59 -6.53
CA GLY A 212 -2.06 -8.43 -5.37
C GLY A 212 -2.68 -9.77 -5.74
N CYS A 213 -3.60 -9.79 -6.70
CA CYS A 213 -4.16 -11.04 -7.23
C CYS A 213 -3.06 -11.92 -7.89
N ALA A 214 -2.19 -11.31 -8.69
CA ALA A 214 -1.09 -12.00 -9.35
C ALA A 214 -0.11 -12.62 -8.35
N ASP A 215 0.28 -11.86 -7.31
CA ASP A 215 1.17 -12.32 -6.24
C ASP A 215 0.61 -13.54 -5.49
N ILE A 216 -0.67 -13.52 -5.13
CA ILE A 216 -1.29 -14.68 -4.47
C ILE A 216 -1.40 -15.87 -5.42
N LEU A 217 -1.79 -15.67 -6.68
CA LEU A 217 -1.95 -16.76 -7.64
C LEU A 217 -0.61 -17.44 -7.95
N VAL A 218 0.44 -16.66 -8.19
CA VAL A 218 1.75 -17.21 -8.54
C VAL A 218 2.37 -18.00 -7.38
N ARG A 219 2.20 -17.53 -6.14
CA ARG A 219 2.63 -18.27 -4.94
C ARG A 219 1.88 -19.59 -4.72
N ASN A 220 0.67 -19.71 -5.27
CA ASN A 220 -0.12 -20.94 -5.25
C ASN A 220 0.08 -21.80 -6.53
N GLY A 221 1.08 -21.47 -7.36
CA GLY A 221 1.43 -22.26 -8.54
C GLY A 221 0.48 -22.11 -9.72
N ILE A 222 -0.42 -21.13 -9.70
CA ILE A 222 -1.26 -20.75 -10.84
C ILE A 222 -0.49 -19.70 -11.63
N LYS A 223 -0.47 -19.77 -12.97
CA LYS A 223 0.22 -18.79 -13.81
C LYS A 223 -0.68 -17.57 -14.05
N PRO A 224 -0.41 -16.40 -13.43
CA PRO A 224 -1.15 -15.18 -13.75
C PRO A 224 -0.60 -14.53 -15.04
N VAL A 225 -1.51 -14.09 -15.89
CA VAL A 225 -1.21 -13.24 -17.04
C VAL A 225 -1.93 -11.91 -16.86
N VAL A 226 -1.17 -10.85 -16.61
CA VAL A 226 -1.68 -9.51 -16.31
C VAL A 226 -1.71 -8.69 -17.58
N PHE A 227 -2.89 -8.23 -17.98
CA PHE A 227 -3.12 -7.34 -19.10
C PHE A 227 -3.29 -5.91 -18.60
N ASP A 228 -2.61 -4.94 -19.21
CA ASP A 228 -2.83 -3.52 -18.93
C ASP A 228 -2.69 -2.69 -20.19
N ARG A 229 -3.50 -1.62 -20.29
CA ARG A 229 -3.48 -0.70 -21.43
C ARG A 229 -2.27 0.23 -21.43
N TYR A 230 -1.63 0.43 -20.28
CA TYR A 230 -0.45 1.29 -20.14
C TYR A 230 0.85 0.50 -20.39
N PRO A 231 1.95 1.21 -20.70
CA PRO A 231 3.26 0.58 -20.92
C PRO A 231 3.94 0.08 -19.64
N GLU A 232 3.46 0.49 -18.46
CA GLU A 232 4.01 0.12 -17.16
C GLU A 232 2.94 -0.39 -16.20
N ILE A 233 3.36 -1.25 -15.28
CA ILE A 233 2.49 -1.74 -14.19
C ILE A 233 2.23 -0.65 -13.15
N GLY A 234 1.28 -0.87 -12.25
CA GLY A 234 0.98 -0.02 -11.10
C GLY A 234 -0.26 0.84 -11.26
N GLY A 235 -0.77 1.02 -12.49
CA GLY A 235 -1.93 1.88 -12.76
C GLY A 235 -1.74 3.28 -12.19
N LEU A 236 -2.62 3.70 -11.28
CA LEU A 236 -2.51 5.01 -10.62
C LEU A 236 -1.29 5.12 -9.68
N LEU A 237 -0.67 4.03 -9.21
CA LEU A 237 0.59 4.12 -8.46
C LEU A 237 1.71 4.73 -9.33
N THR A 238 1.74 4.31 -10.59
CA THR A 238 2.74 4.76 -11.56
C THR A 238 2.34 6.08 -12.18
N PHE A 239 1.14 6.17 -12.75
CA PHE A 239 0.74 7.34 -13.55
C PHE A 239 -0.05 8.41 -12.79
N GLY A 240 -0.70 8.05 -11.67
CA GLY A 240 -1.57 8.97 -10.92
C GLY A 240 -0.86 9.68 -9.77
N ILE A 241 -0.27 8.92 -8.86
CA ILE A 241 0.46 9.44 -7.70
C ILE A 241 1.74 10.11 -8.21
N PRO A 242 2.05 11.37 -7.87
CA PRO A 242 3.26 12.01 -8.34
C PRO A 242 4.55 11.39 -7.79
N ALA A 243 5.65 11.50 -8.54
CA ALA A 243 6.97 10.95 -8.16
C ALA A 243 7.45 11.44 -6.77
N PHE A 244 7.12 12.68 -6.38
CA PHE A 244 7.52 13.24 -5.09
C PHE A 244 6.87 12.56 -3.87
N LYS A 245 5.82 11.73 -4.08
CA LYS A 245 5.19 10.86 -3.08
C LYS A 245 5.63 9.40 -3.23
N LEU A 246 5.81 8.94 -4.46
CA LEU A 246 6.18 7.57 -4.80
C LEU A 246 7.04 7.55 -6.06
N GLU A 247 8.34 7.33 -5.90
CA GLU A 247 9.28 7.16 -7.00
C GLU A 247 8.86 6.04 -7.95
N LYS A 248 9.10 6.22 -9.25
CA LYS A 248 8.64 5.29 -10.29
C LYS A 248 9.47 4.02 -10.37
N ASP A 249 10.73 4.11 -9.97
CA ASP A 249 11.64 2.97 -9.87
C ASP A 249 11.15 1.90 -8.89
N VAL A 250 10.32 2.28 -7.90
CA VAL A 250 9.70 1.32 -6.97
C VAL A 250 8.82 0.33 -7.74
N MET A 251 8.01 0.83 -8.68
CA MET A 251 7.14 -0.02 -9.49
C MET A 251 7.90 -0.77 -10.57
N ALA A 252 8.95 -0.18 -11.15
CA ALA A 252 9.83 -0.87 -12.10
C ALA A 252 10.52 -2.07 -11.44
N ARG A 253 11.11 -1.89 -10.25
CA ARG A 253 11.72 -2.97 -9.46
C ARG A 253 10.69 -4.05 -9.11
N ARG A 254 9.47 -3.66 -8.73
CA ARG A 254 8.40 -4.61 -8.43
C ARG A 254 7.97 -5.43 -9.65
N ARG A 255 7.98 -4.83 -10.85
CA ARG A 255 7.72 -5.52 -12.11
C ARG A 255 8.75 -6.62 -12.36
N GLU A 256 10.03 -6.31 -12.15
CA GLU A 256 11.12 -7.30 -12.28
C GLU A 256 10.90 -8.47 -11.33
N ILE A 257 10.69 -8.17 -10.04
CA ILE A 257 10.45 -9.20 -9.01
C ILE A 257 9.27 -10.10 -9.39
N PHE A 258 8.15 -9.53 -9.83
CA PHE A 258 6.98 -10.32 -10.21
C PHE A 258 7.21 -11.12 -11.49
N SER A 259 7.97 -10.58 -12.44
CA SER A 259 8.35 -11.31 -13.66
C SER A 259 9.23 -12.51 -13.31
N ASP A 260 10.19 -12.35 -12.40
CA ASP A 260 11.05 -13.42 -11.88
C ASP A 260 10.26 -14.49 -11.12
N MET A 261 9.19 -14.09 -10.43
CA MET A 261 8.26 -15.04 -9.77
C MET A 261 7.45 -15.87 -10.77
N GLY A 262 7.38 -15.47 -12.05
CA GLY A 262 6.63 -16.15 -13.11
C GLY A 262 5.31 -15.47 -13.50
N VAL A 263 5.09 -14.22 -13.09
CA VAL A 263 3.96 -13.39 -13.56
C VAL A 263 4.24 -12.93 -14.99
N GLU A 264 3.31 -13.14 -15.90
CA GLU A 264 3.42 -12.67 -17.28
C GLU A 264 2.70 -11.33 -17.44
N PHE A 265 3.39 -10.32 -17.98
CA PHE A 265 2.81 -8.99 -18.22
C PHE A 265 2.58 -8.76 -19.71
N ARG A 266 1.33 -8.50 -20.09
CA ARG A 266 0.86 -8.12 -21.44
C ARG A 266 0.44 -6.65 -21.41
N LEU A 267 1.44 -5.77 -21.47
CA LEU A 267 1.26 -4.32 -21.40
C LEU A 267 0.89 -3.73 -22.76
N ASN A 268 0.45 -2.48 -22.79
CA ASN A 268 -0.10 -1.82 -23.99
C ASN A 268 -1.23 -2.61 -24.67
N THR A 269 -2.07 -3.29 -23.87
CA THR A 269 -3.17 -4.12 -24.36
C THR A 269 -4.47 -3.73 -23.66
N GLU A 270 -5.41 -3.18 -24.42
CA GLU A 270 -6.73 -2.78 -23.92
C GLU A 270 -7.77 -3.87 -24.19
N ILE A 271 -8.24 -4.52 -23.11
CA ILE A 271 -9.28 -5.54 -23.19
C ILE A 271 -10.63 -4.90 -23.54
N GLY A 272 -11.31 -5.45 -24.54
CA GLY A 272 -12.51 -4.90 -25.17
C GLY A 272 -12.23 -4.15 -26.47
N LYS A 273 -10.97 -3.80 -26.75
CA LYS A 273 -10.55 -3.15 -28.00
C LYS A 273 -9.55 -4.00 -28.78
N ASP A 274 -8.44 -4.36 -28.15
CA ASP A 274 -7.36 -5.14 -28.78
C ASP A 274 -7.62 -6.65 -28.67
N ILE A 275 -8.17 -7.09 -27.52
CA ILE A 275 -8.55 -8.48 -27.26
C ILE A 275 -9.97 -8.49 -26.70
N SER A 276 -10.84 -9.35 -27.24
CA SER A 276 -12.21 -9.49 -26.74
C SER A 276 -12.24 -10.25 -25.40
N MET A 277 -13.22 -9.92 -24.56
CA MET A 277 -13.44 -10.65 -23.30
C MET A 277 -13.74 -12.14 -23.55
N GLU A 278 -14.45 -12.46 -24.64
CA GLU A 278 -14.77 -13.84 -25.05
C GLU A 278 -13.52 -14.66 -25.36
N ALA A 279 -12.52 -14.06 -26.03
CA ALA A 279 -11.25 -14.74 -26.30
C ALA A 279 -10.55 -15.13 -24.99
N LEU A 280 -10.54 -14.22 -24.00
CA LEU A 280 -9.95 -14.51 -22.70
C LEU A 280 -10.72 -15.59 -21.93
N LEU A 281 -12.05 -15.59 -21.99
CA LEU A 281 -12.90 -16.63 -21.39
C LEU A 281 -12.65 -18.02 -21.98
N ASN A 282 -12.28 -18.10 -23.26
CA ASN A 282 -11.97 -19.37 -23.93
C ASN A 282 -10.53 -19.85 -23.68
N GLU A 283 -9.58 -18.95 -23.46
CA GLU A 283 -8.16 -19.29 -23.33
C GLU A 283 -7.71 -19.56 -21.88
N TYR A 284 -8.35 -18.92 -20.90
CA TYR A 284 -7.94 -18.92 -19.49
C TYR A 284 -8.94 -19.66 -18.59
N ASP A 285 -8.46 -20.27 -17.52
CA ASP A 285 -9.31 -21.01 -16.58
C ASP A 285 -10.20 -20.09 -15.72
N ALA A 286 -9.75 -18.86 -15.48
CA ALA A 286 -10.52 -17.83 -14.79
C ALA A 286 -10.04 -16.42 -15.18
N LEU A 287 -10.86 -15.42 -14.86
CA LEU A 287 -10.53 -14.01 -15.02
C LEU A 287 -10.72 -13.22 -13.73
N PHE A 288 -9.85 -12.24 -13.52
CA PHE A 288 -9.96 -11.24 -12.48
C PHE A 288 -10.03 -9.83 -13.09
N LEU A 289 -11.02 -9.04 -12.66
CA LEU A 289 -11.23 -7.67 -13.14
C LEU A 289 -10.72 -6.66 -12.10
N GLY A 290 -9.59 -6.02 -12.39
CA GLY A 290 -8.92 -5.02 -11.57
C GLY A 290 -8.77 -3.66 -12.27
N VAL A 291 -9.75 -3.28 -13.10
CA VAL A 291 -9.66 -2.11 -14.02
C VAL A 291 -9.70 -0.74 -13.34
N GLY A 292 -10.02 -0.67 -12.05
CA GLY A 292 -10.10 0.58 -11.30
C GLY A 292 -11.19 1.54 -11.79
N THR A 293 -11.07 2.82 -11.42
CA THR A 293 -12.06 3.87 -11.71
C THR A 293 -11.40 5.06 -12.41
N TYR A 294 -11.46 5.09 -13.75
CA TYR A 294 -10.86 6.15 -14.56
C TYR A 294 -11.85 7.25 -14.99
N LYS A 295 -13.15 7.05 -14.77
CA LYS A 295 -14.17 8.06 -15.10
C LYS A 295 -14.14 9.17 -14.06
N SER A 296 -13.83 10.39 -14.51
CA SER A 296 -13.91 11.57 -13.65
C SER A 296 -15.37 11.91 -13.33
N MET A 297 -15.61 12.45 -12.13
CA MET A 297 -16.90 13.01 -11.75
C MET A 297 -17.02 14.41 -12.33
N SER A 298 -18.12 14.70 -13.03
CA SER A 298 -18.48 16.06 -13.44
C SER A 298 -19.21 16.77 -12.30
N SER A 299 -18.90 18.05 -12.12
CA SER A 299 -19.48 18.92 -11.12
C SER A 299 -20.78 19.57 -11.58
N GLY A 300 -21.05 19.56 -12.90
CA GLY A 300 -22.26 20.15 -13.49
C GLY A 300 -22.33 21.68 -13.31
N LEU A 301 -21.16 22.31 -13.10
CA LEU A 301 -21.07 23.76 -12.95
C LEU A 301 -21.17 24.43 -14.33
N GLU A 302 -21.72 25.65 -14.33
CA GLU A 302 -21.70 26.47 -15.53
C GLU A 302 -20.24 26.70 -15.98
N ASN A 303 -19.98 26.56 -17.28
CA ASN A 303 -18.65 26.67 -17.88
C ASN A 303 -17.64 25.57 -17.47
N GLU A 304 -18.09 24.39 -17.05
CA GLU A 304 -17.20 23.24 -16.77
C GLU A 304 -16.39 22.80 -18.01
N ASP A 305 -16.92 22.99 -19.22
CA ASP A 305 -16.24 22.67 -20.48
C ASP A 305 -15.44 23.85 -21.06
N ALA A 306 -15.28 24.94 -20.30
CA ALA A 306 -14.54 26.12 -20.78
C ALA A 306 -13.05 25.81 -21.02
N PRO A 307 -12.39 26.54 -21.94
CA PRO A 307 -10.95 26.42 -22.11
C PRO A 307 -10.20 26.61 -20.80
N GLN A 308 -9.16 25.79 -20.58
CA GLN A 308 -8.34 25.79 -19.36
C GLN A 308 -8.98 25.21 -18.08
N VAL A 309 -10.15 24.57 -18.21
CA VAL A 309 -10.67 23.67 -17.19
C VAL A 309 -10.17 22.26 -17.48
N TYR A 310 -9.51 21.63 -16.50
CA TYR A 310 -8.87 20.33 -16.68
C TYR A 310 -9.31 19.34 -15.62
N ALA A 311 -9.61 18.12 -16.04
CA ALA A 311 -9.81 17.01 -15.13
C ALA A 311 -8.49 16.62 -14.45
N ALA A 312 -8.56 16.31 -13.16
CA ALA A 312 -7.37 16.05 -12.34
C ALA A 312 -6.58 14.81 -12.78
N LEU A 313 -7.26 13.70 -13.11
CA LEU A 313 -6.57 12.46 -13.51
C LEU A 313 -5.78 12.65 -14.81
N PRO A 314 -6.36 13.15 -15.92
CA PRO A 314 -5.61 13.40 -17.15
C PRO A 314 -4.41 14.34 -16.94
N PHE A 315 -4.58 15.39 -16.12
CA PHE A 315 -3.49 16.31 -15.78
C PHE A 315 -2.32 15.60 -15.08
N LEU A 316 -2.59 14.78 -14.06
CA LEU A 316 -1.55 14.06 -13.33
C LEU A 316 -0.89 12.95 -14.16
N ILE A 317 -1.68 12.23 -14.96
CA ILE A 317 -1.19 11.19 -15.87
C ILE A 317 -0.29 11.80 -16.95
N GLY A 318 -0.73 12.86 -17.62
CA GLY A 318 0.05 13.55 -18.64
C GLY A 318 1.35 14.14 -18.09
N ASN A 319 1.31 14.71 -16.88
CA ASN A 319 2.52 15.16 -16.18
C ASN A 319 3.51 14.00 -15.94
N THR A 320 3.02 12.87 -15.44
CA THR A 320 3.90 11.74 -15.11
C THR A 320 4.47 11.09 -16.37
N GLN A 321 3.67 10.94 -17.43
CA GLN A 321 4.13 10.45 -18.72
C GLN A 321 5.24 11.32 -19.31
N HIS A 322 5.08 12.65 -19.22
CA HIS A 322 6.10 13.61 -19.65
C HIS A 322 7.40 13.46 -18.85
N LEU A 323 7.31 13.37 -17.51
CA LEU A 323 8.49 13.18 -16.64
C LEU A 323 9.22 11.86 -16.90
N MET A 324 8.50 10.82 -17.30
CA MET A 324 9.06 9.51 -17.66
C MET A 324 9.54 9.44 -19.11
N GLY A 325 9.35 10.49 -19.92
CA GLY A 325 9.76 10.52 -21.32
C GLY A 325 8.89 9.69 -22.28
N TYR A 326 7.66 9.35 -21.90
CA TYR A 326 6.73 8.68 -22.81
C TYR A 326 6.18 9.65 -23.88
N PRO A 327 5.80 9.14 -25.07
CA PRO A 327 5.13 9.94 -26.09
C PRO A 327 3.86 10.61 -25.56
N GLU A 328 3.59 11.81 -26.06
CA GLU A 328 2.38 12.53 -25.70
C GLU A 328 1.13 11.76 -26.12
N ASN A 329 0.16 11.71 -25.20
CA ASN A 329 -1.06 10.97 -25.36
C ASN A 329 -2.24 11.97 -25.44
N PRO A 330 -3.03 11.98 -26.54
CA PRO A 330 -4.15 12.92 -26.68
C PRO A 330 -5.22 12.79 -25.60
N GLN A 331 -5.38 11.62 -24.98
CA GLN A 331 -6.31 11.40 -23.87
C GLN A 331 -5.79 11.98 -22.54
N ASN A 332 -4.47 12.13 -22.39
CA ASN A 332 -3.83 12.69 -21.20
C ASN A 332 -2.71 13.67 -21.61
N PRO A 333 -3.05 14.84 -22.17
CA PRO A 333 -2.06 15.77 -22.70
C PRO A 333 -1.18 16.35 -21.59
N TYR A 334 0.08 16.65 -21.91
CA TYR A 334 0.94 17.35 -20.97
C TYR A 334 0.55 18.83 -20.91
N ILE A 335 0.15 19.30 -19.73
CA ILE A 335 -0.27 20.69 -19.53
C ILE A 335 0.61 21.31 -18.45
N THR A 336 1.34 22.36 -18.83
CA THR A 336 2.12 23.15 -17.88
C THR A 336 1.27 24.25 -17.22
N MET A 337 1.51 24.44 -15.92
CA MET A 337 0.94 25.52 -15.11
C MET A 337 1.91 26.69 -14.89
N ALA A 338 3.05 26.71 -15.59
CA ALA A 338 4.05 27.76 -15.48
C ALA A 338 3.43 29.16 -15.70
N GLY A 339 3.69 30.09 -14.78
CA GLY A 339 3.20 31.47 -14.86
C GLY A 339 1.71 31.66 -14.57
N LYS A 340 0.93 30.58 -14.37
CA LYS A 340 -0.53 30.65 -14.20
C LYS A 340 -0.93 30.74 -12.73
N ARG A 341 -2.12 31.30 -12.49
CA ARG A 341 -2.84 31.19 -11.21
C ARG A 341 -3.80 30.01 -11.30
N VAL A 342 -3.64 29.03 -10.43
CA VAL A 342 -4.36 27.75 -10.48
C VAL A 342 -5.33 27.67 -9.31
N ILE A 343 -6.57 27.27 -9.60
CA ILE A 343 -7.56 26.89 -8.59
C ILE A 343 -7.82 25.39 -8.77
N VAL A 344 -7.65 24.62 -7.69
CA VAL A 344 -7.96 23.20 -7.65
C VAL A 344 -9.22 23.00 -6.81
N LEU A 345 -10.26 22.44 -7.44
CA LEU A 345 -11.53 22.15 -6.77
C LEU A 345 -11.46 20.76 -6.12
N GLY A 346 -11.49 20.69 -4.79
CA GLY A 346 -11.44 19.44 -4.04
C GLY A 346 -10.59 19.53 -2.76
N GLY A 347 -10.58 18.47 -1.96
CA GLY A 347 -9.81 18.41 -0.71
C GLY A 347 -9.23 17.03 -0.40
N GLY A 348 -9.21 16.12 -1.36
CA GLY A 348 -8.59 14.79 -1.20
C GLY A 348 -7.15 14.74 -1.71
N ASP A 349 -6.53 13.57 -1.62
CA ASP A 349 -5.18 13.31 -2.11
C ASP A 349 -4.97 13.81 -3.55
N THR A 350 -5.90 13.52 -4.45
CA THR A 350 -5.84 13.97 -5.85
C THR A 350 -5.76 15.51 -5.96
N ALA A 351 -6.49 16.23 -5.11
CA ALA A 351 -6.45 17.70 -5.11
C ALA A 351 -5.10 18.21 -4.60
N MET A 352 -4.58 17.62 -3.52
CA MET A 352 -3.26 17.96 -2.99
C MET A 352 -2.14 17.66 -4.00
N ASP A 353 -2.25 16.55 -4.73
CA ASP A 353 -1.32 16.16 -5.77
C ASP A 353 -1.37 17.14 -6.95
N CYS A 354 -2.56 17.61 -7.35
CA CYS A 354 -2.71 18.66 -8.37
C CYS A 354 -2.10 19.99 -7.95
N VAL A 355 -2.37 20.45 -6.71
CA VAL A 355 -1.82 21.70 -6.17
C VAL A 355 -0.29 21.64 -6.15
N ARG A 356 0.27 20.55 -5.62
CA ARG A 356 1.72 20.39 -5.46
C ARG A 356 2.44 20.19 -6.80
N THR A 357 1.79 19.58 -7.78
CA THR A 357 2.31 19.46 -9.15
C THR A 357 2.29 20.82 -9.85
N SER A 358 1.20 21.58 -9.71
CA SER A 358 1.08 22.93 -10.29
C SER A 358 2.15 23.88 -9.76
N LEU A 359 2.43 23.84 -8.45
CA LEU A 359 3.51 24.63 -7.85
C LEU A 359 4.89 24.25 -8.41
N ARG A 360 5.13 22.95 -8.68
CA ARG A 360 6.39 22.46 -9.27
C ARG A 360 6.56 22.83 -10.74
N HIS A 361 5.46 23.01 -11.47
CA HIS A 361 5.50 23.59 -12.82
C HIS A 361 5.86 25.09 -12.83
N GLY A 362 5.90 25.75 -11.66
CA GLY A 362 6.13 27.20 -11.58
C GLY A 362 4.86 28.03 -11.72
N ALA A 363 3.72 27.52 -11.25
CA ALA A 363 2.51 28.35 -11.08
C ALA A 363 2.80 29.54 -10.14
N THR A 364 2.29 30.72 -10.48
CA THR A 364 2.45 31.93 -9.66
C THR A 364 1.66 31.83 -8.36
N GLN A 365 0.54 31.11 -8.39
CA GLN A 365 -0.30 30.84 -7.24
C GLN A 365 -1.06 29.53 -7.46
N ALA A 366 -1.21 28.71 -6.42
CA ALA A 366 -2.09 27.55 -6.42
C ALA A 366 -3.01 27.60 -5.20
N ILE A 367 -4.31 27.55 -5.44
CA ILE A 367 -5.36 27.66 -4.42
C ILE A 367 -6.12 26.34 -4.38
N CYS A 368 -6.22 25.74 -3.20
CA CYS A 368 -7.13 24.63 -2.95
C CYS A 368 -8.48 25.18 -2.51
N ALA A 369 -9.53 24.94 -3.30
CA ALA A 369 -10.90 25.32 -2.97
C ALA A 369 -11.66 24.08 -2.49
N TYR A 370 -11.89 24.01 -1.18
CA TYR A 370 -12.60 22.91 -0.54
C TYR A 370 -13.93 23.38 0.04
N ARG A 371 -14.99 22.62 -0.21
CA ARG A 371 -16.37 22.98 0.19
C ARG A 371 -16.69 22.79 1.67
N ARG A 372 -15.77 22.25 2.47
CA ARG A 372 -15.95 22.00 3.92
C ARG A 372 -14.80 22.64 4.70
N ASP A 373 -14.77 22.42 6.01
CA ASP A 373 -13.70 22.87 6.90
C ASP A 373 -12.41 22.03 6.77
N GLU A 374 -11.32 22.57 7.30
CA GLU A 374 -9.98 21.97 7.29
C GLU A 374 -9.93 20.61 8.02
N LYS A 375 -10.65 20.43 9.12
CA LYS A 375 -10.65 19.16 9.88
C LYS A 375 -11.34 18.04 9.12
N SER A 376 -12.29 18.41 8.26
CA SER A 376 -13.00 17.50 7.36
C SER A 376 -12.23 17.19 6.08
N MET A 377 -10.99 17.67 5.91
CA MET A 377 -10.20 17.46 4.69
C MET A 377 -9.65 16.02 4.62
N PRO A 378 -9.97 15.24 3.56
CA PRO A 378 -9.49 13.87 3.44
C PRO A 378 -8.06 13.75 2.87
N GLY A 379 -7.47 14.79 2.29
CA GLY A 379 -6.16 14.76 1.64
C GLY A 379 -5.02 15.37 2.43
#